data_AF-E7G521-F1
#
_entry.id   AF-E7G521-F1
#
_cell.length_a   1.000
_cell.length_b   1.000
_cell.length_c   1.000
_cell.angle_alpha   90.00
_cell.angle_beta   90.00
_cell.angle_gamma   90.00
#
_symmetry.space_group_name_H-M   'P 1'
#
loop_
_entity.id
_entity.type
_entity.pdbx_description
1 polymer ?
#
loop_
_entity_poly.entity_id
_entity_poly.type
_entity_poly.pdbx_seq_one_letter_code
_entity_poly.pdbx_strand_id
1 'polypeptide(L)'
;MLSERICMFHEYRDEIKELSNKNPHFHKIFEEHNALDDEIATLEASGTDDLKIATLKKKKLYLKDEIYRMIQEHKDAHAPNH
;
A
#
# COMPACT_ATOMS: atom_id res chain seq x y z
N MET A 1 -11.16 7.77 9.30
CA MET A 1 -11.83 6.57 8.75
C MET A 1 -10.95 6.01 7.65
N LEU A 2 -10.66 4.71 7.68
CA LEU A 2 -9.73 4.00 6.78
C LEU A 2 -10.08 4.04 5.27
N SER A 3 -11.17 4.69 4.90
CA SER A 3 -11.77 4.68 3.55
C SER A 3 -11.00 5.46 2.47
N GLU A 4 -9.95 6.21 2.82
CA GLU A 4 -9.15 6.97 1.83
C GLU A 4 -7.96 6.19 1.25
N ARG A 5 -7.61 5.01 1.78
CA ARG A 5 -6.31 4.37 1.48
C ARG A 5 -6.22 3.54 0.20
N ILE A 6 -7.33 3.17 -0.44
CA ILE A 6 -7.30 2.43 -1.73
C ILE A 6 -8.26 3.05 -2.77
N CYS A 7 -9.09 4.04 -2.41
CA CYS A 7 -10.08 4.61 -3.33
C CYS A 7 -9.49 5.27 -4.59
N MET A 8 -8.21 5.66 -4.60
CA MET A 8 -7.55 6.14 -5.82
C MET A 8 -7.14 5.00 -6.78
N PHE A 9 -7.07 3.76 -6.31
CA PHE A 9 -6.68 2.58 -7.09
C PHE A 9 -7.87 1.72 -7.53
N HIS A 10 -9.10 2.26 -7.53
CA HIS A 10 -10.25 1.50 -8.03
C HIS A 10 -10.04 0.99 -9.47
N GLU A 11 -9.37 1.78 -10.31
CA GLU A 11 -9.03 1.39 -11.68
C GLU A 11 -7.94 0.30 -11.75
N TYR A 12 -7.13 0.17 -10.70
CA TYR A 12 -6.02 -0.79 -10.61
C TYR A 12 -6.36 -2.00 -9.75
N ARG A 13 -7.61 -2.15 -9.29
CA ARG A 13 -7.98 -3.19 -8.34
C ARG A 13 -7.78 -4.59 -8.93
N ASP A 14 -8.08 -4.76 -10.20
CA ASP A 14 -7.85 -6.01 -10.93
C ASP A 14 -6.35 -6.30 -11.09
N GLU A 15 -5.55 -5.29 -11.47
CA GLU A 15 -4.09 -5.42 -11.55
C GLU A 15 -3.46 -5.76 -10.19
N ILE A 16 -3.90 -5.10 -9.11
CA ILE A 16 -3.48 -5.38 -7.73
C ILE A 16 -3.80 -6.83 -7.37
N LYS A 17 -4.98 -7.32 -7.74
CA LYS A 17 -5.42 -8.68 -7.45
C LYS A 17 -4.62 -9.70 -8.26
N GLU A 18 -4.33 -9.42 -9.53
CA GLU A 18 -3.47 -10.25 -10.36
C GLU A 18 -2.01 -10.24 -9.87
N LEU A 19 -1.44 -9.05 -9.59
CA LEU A 19 -0.11 -8.88 -9.03
C LEU A 19 0.02 -9.55 -7.67
N SER A 20 -0.99 -9.48 -6.81
CA SER A 20 -0.94 -10.18 -5.52
C SER A 20 -0.92 -11.71 -5.68
N ASN A 21 -1.50 -12.26 -6.75
CA ASN A 21 -1.45 -13.71 -7.01
C ASN A 21 -0.17 -14.11 -7.76
N LYS A 22 0.28 -13.27 -8.69
CA LYS A 22 1.47 -13.52 -9.52
C LYS A 22 2.78 -13.19 -8.81
N ASN A 23 2.75 -12.22 -7.90
CA ASN A 23 3.92 -11.68 -7.22
C ASN A 23 3.77 -11.79 -5.68
N PRO A 24 4.43 -12.77 -5.03
CA PRO A 24 4.38 -12.92 -3.58
C PRO A 24 5.03 -11.74 -2.84
N HIS A 25 5.89 -10.97 -3.50
CA HIS A 25 6.46 -9.75 -2.93
C HIS A 25 5.39 -8.67 -2.74
N PHE A 26 4.52 -8.50 -3.74
CA PHE A 26 3.38 -7.59 -3.67
C PHE A 26 2.45 -7.95 -2.51
N HIS A 27 2.15 -9.25 -2.35
CA HIS A 27 1.30 -9.73 -1.25
C HIS A 27 1.85 -9.33 0.12
N LYS A 28 3.15 -9.53 0.35
CA LYS A 28 3.81 -9.12 1.60
C LYS A 28 3.71 -7.62 1.85
N ILE A 29 4.02 -6.80 0.86
CA ILE A 29 3.95 -5.33 0.98
C ILE A 29 2.53 -4.88 1.30
N PHE A 30 1.53 -5.52 0.68
CA PHE A 30 0.13 -5.21 0.91
C PHE A 30 -0.32 -5.58 2.33
N GLU A 31 0.06 -6.76 2.83
CA GLU A 31 -0.17 -7.17 4.22
C GLU A 31 0.52 -6.21 5.20
N GLU A 32 1.78 -5.85 4.95
CA GLU A 32 2.56 -4.94 5.79
C GLU A 32 1.93 -3.55 5.84
N HIS A 33 1.43 -3.05 4.70
CA HIS A 33 0.70 -1.79 4.63
C HIS A 33 -0.61 -1.83 5.45
N ASN A 34 -1.30 -2.97 5.45
CA ASN A 34 -2.53 -3.16 6.22
C ASN A 34 -2.24 -3.24 7.72
N ALA A 35 -1.24 -4.01 8.12
CA ALA A 35 -0.78 -4.08 9.50
C ALA A 35 -0.33 -2.72 10.03
N LEU A 36 0.39 -1.93 9.22
CA LEU A 36 0.75 -0.56 9.57
C LEU A 36 -0.45 0.37 9.68
N ASP A 37 -1.54 0.16 8.92
CA ASP A 37 -2.77 0.90 9.14
C ASP A 37 -3.35 0.63 10.51
N ASP A 38 -3.56 -0.65 10.80
CA ASP A 38 -4.18 -1.11 12.03
C ASP A 38 -3.38 -0.64 13.25
N GLU A 39 -2.04 -0.72 13.16
CA GLU A 39 -1.14 -0.21 14.18
C GLU A 39 -1.24 1.33 14.32
N ILE A 40 -1.27 2.08 13.23
CA ILE A 40 -1.49 3.55 13.29
C ILE A 40 -2.83 3.87 13.95
N ALA A 41 -3.91 3.19 13.54
CA ALA A 41 -5.25 3.42 14.08
C ALA A 41 -5.32 3.10 15.58
N THR A 42 -4.69 2.01 16.00
CA THR A 42 -4.58 1.61 17.41
C THR A 42 -3.79 2.64 18.21
N LEU A 43 -2.65 3.10 17.70
CA LEU A 43 -1.82 4.10 18.37
C LEU A 43 -2.49 5.48 18.40
N GLU A 44 -3.17 5.88 17.33
CA GLU A 44 -3.96 7.13 17.29
C GLU A 44 -5.14 7.08 18.27
N ALA A 45 -5.77 5.93 18.45
CA ALA A 45 -6.82 5.73 19.44
C ALA A 45 -6.27 5.74 20.89
N SER A 46 -5.05 5.21 21.08
CA SER A 46 -4.35 5.20 22.36
C SER A 46 -3.81 6.59 22.76
N GLY A 47 -3.46 7.43 21.78
CA GLY A 47 -3.03 8.81 21.99
C GLY A 47 -1.69 8.99 22.70
N THR A 48 -0.88 7.93 22.79
CA THR A 48 0.33 7.89 23.63
C THR A 48 1.65 7.96 22.85
N ASP A 49 1.63 7.73 21.54
CA ASP A 49 2.82 7.39 20.75
C ASP A 49 2.92 8.17 19.42
N ASP A 50 2.87 9.51 19.48
CA ASP A 50 2.97 10.39 18.30
C ASP A 50 4.24 10.17 17.46
N LEU A 51 5.39 9.94 18.11
CA LEU A 51 6.67 9.64 17.43
C LEU A 51 6.59 8.34 16.63
N LYS A 52 5.91 7.33 17.18
CA LYS A 52 5.73 6.05 16.53
C LYS A 52 4.76 6.20 15.36
N ILE A 53 3.63 6.88 15.56
CA ILE A 53 2.67 7.22 14.51
C ILE A 53 3.36 7.96 13.35
N ALA A 54 4.22 8.94 13.62
CA ALA A 54 4.95 9.67 12.59
C ALA A 54 5.88 8.76 11.77
N THR A 55 6.54 7.80 12.43
CA THR A 55 7.40 6.80 11.78
C THR A 55 6.58 5.83 10.93
N LEU A 56 5.45 5.35 11.45
CA LEU A 56 4.56 4.44 10.73
C LEU A 56 3.90 5.12 9.53
N LYS A 57 3.50 6.40 9.66
CA LYS A 57 2.98 7.21 8.53
C LYS A 57 4.01 7.33 7.41
N LYS A 58 5.30 7.50 7.73
CA LYS A 58 6.39 7.47 6.74
C LYS A 58 6.54 6.10 6.07
N LYS A 59 6.53 5.01 6.85
CA LYS A 59 6.61 3.64 6.30
C LYS A 59 5.42 3.33 5.39
N LYS A 60 4.22 3.71 5.78
CA LYS A 60 3.00 3.60 4.98
C LYS A 60 3.13 4.31 3.63
N LEU A 61 3.70 5.51 3.61
CA LEU A 61 3.95 6.25 2.36
C LEU A 61 4.93 5.49 1.47
N TYR A 62 5.99 4.94 2.05
CA TYR A 62 6.98 4.13 1.35
C TYR A 62 6.37 2.87 0.71
N LEU A 63 5.60 2.09 1.49
CA LEU A 63 4.93 0.89 0.95
C LEU A 63 3.93 1.23 -0.15
N LYS A 64 3.22 2.37 -0.04
CA LYS A 64 2.34 2.84 -1.12
C LYS A 64 3.13 3.15 -2.40
N ASP A 65 4.28 3.80 -2.27
CA ASP A 65 5.16 4.11 -3.40
C ASP A 65 5.65 2.81 -4.07
N GLU A 66 6.01 1.81 -3.27
CA GLU A 66 6.46 0.51 -3.76
C GLU A 66 5.34 -0.28 -4.45
N ILE A 67 4.12 -0.23 -3.91
CA ILE A 67 2.90 -0.75 -4.56
C ILE A 67 2.68 -0.06 -5.90
N TYR A 68 2.75 1.27 -5.94
CA TYR A 68 2.55 2.04 -7.17
C TYR A 68 3.60 1.69 -8.22
N ARG A 69 4.87 1.58 -7.81
CA ARG A 69 5.96 1.21 -8.70
C ARG A 69 5.77 -0.19 -9.28
N MET A 70 5.38 -1.18 -8.48
CA MET A 70 5.08 -2.53 -8.98
C MET A 70 3.92 -2.55 -9.98
N ILE A 71 2.86 -1.77 -9.73
CA ILE A 71 1.73 -1.64 -10.67
C ILE A 71 2.20 -0.96 -11.96
N GLN A 72 2.98 0.12 -11.88
CA GLN A 72 3.52 0.80 -13.06
C GLN A 72 4.45 -0.12 -13.87
N GLU A 73 5.34 -0.87 -13.22
CA GLU A 73 6.20 -1.85 -13.91
C GLU A 73 5.36 -2.94 -14.60
N HIS A 74 4.26 -3.37 -13.99
CA HIS A 74 3.33 -4.31 -14.63
C HIS A 74 2.62 -3.71 -15.84
N LYS A 75 2.13 -2.47 -15.73
CA LYS A 75 1.50 -1.74 -16.84
C LYS A 75 2.46 -1.45 -17.98
N ASP A 76 3.68 -1.01 -17.67
CA ASP A 76 4.72 -0.67 -18.64
C ASP A 76 5.18 -1.92 -19.40
N ALA A 77 5.37 -3.04 -18.71
CA ALA A 77 5.65 -4.33 -19.35
C ALA A 77 4.51 -4.80 -20.28
N HIS A 78 3.29 -4.32 -20.07
CA HIS A 78 2.12 -4.63 -20.90
C HIS A 78 1.76 -3.53 -21.90
N ALA A 79 2.48 -2.41 -21.89
CA ALA A 79 2.35 -1.33 -22.85
C ALA A 79 3.37 -1.55 -23.99
N PRO A 80 2.93 -1.73 -25.25
CA PRO A 80 3.87 -1.63 -26.37
C PRO A 80 4.41 -0.19 -26.40
N ASN A 81 5.74 -0.08 -26.28
CA ASN A 81 6.54 1.15 -26.35
C ASN A 81 5.88 2.30 -27.12
N HIS A 82 5.86 3.50 -26.52
CA HIS A 82 5.64 4.76 -27.24
C HIS A 82 6.73 4.97 -28.30
#